data_AF-A0A2V5NAA0-F1
#
_entry.id   AF-A0A2V5NAA0-F1
#
_cell.length_a   1.000
_cell.length_b   1.000
_cell.length_c   1.000
_cell.angle_alpha   90.00
_cell.angle_beta   90.00
_cell.angle_gamma   90.00
#
_symmetry.space_group_name_H-M   'P 1'
#
loop_
_entity.id
_entity.type
_entity.pdbx_description
1 polymer ?
#
loop_
_entity_poly.entity_id
_entity_poly.type
_entity_poly.pdbx_seq_one_letter_code
_entity_poly.pdbx_strand_id
1 'polypeptide(L)'
;MHDRVEVRHLRYFLAVAEAGNFSRAADRLGISQPSVSQQIRDLEAALRVPLVPRLIGLFAAEHPAINLVVEEISSTEIETALEEGRMDVGLGFVTRHSPNLRYERLCTDEFAFIISEEHQWATRRIIDFSELHQERLLQLPDSFVMRRMTDEICRNHHVRPRIVAEINAIETLL
;
A
#
# COMPACT_ATOMS: atom_id res chain seq x y z
N MET A 1 25.82 -19.51 -2.73
CA MET A 1 25.70 -18.05 -2.53
C MET A 1 25.00 -17.86 -1.20
N HIS A 2 25.40 -16.95 -0.32
CA HIS A 2 24.75 -16.83 0.99
C HIS A 2 23.45 -16.03 0.86
N ASP A 3 22.31 -16.69 1.06
CA ASP A 3 20.99 -16.04 1.10
C ASP A 3 20.94 -15.11 2.30
N ARG A 4 21.13 -13.82 2.04
CA ARG A 4 21.26 -12.78 3.06
C ARG A 4 19.94 -12.02 3.14
N VAL A 5 19.42 -11.86 4.35
CA VAL A 5 18.19 -11.06 4.56
C VAL A 5 18.47 -9.61 4.21
N GLU A 6 17.66 -9.06 3.30
CA GLU A 6 17.74 -7.66 2.88
C GLU A 6 16.53 -6.88 3.38
N VAL A 7 16.67 -5.55 3.53
CA VAL A 7 15.60 -4.67 4.04
C VAL A 7 14.34 -4.74 3.18
N ARG A 8 14.49 -4.96 1.86
CA ARG A 8 13.35 -5.19 0.95
C ARG A 8 12.51 -6.40 1.37
N HIS A 9 13.14 -7.52 1.75
CA HIS A 9 12.42 -8.73 2.16
C HIS A 9 11.55 -8.47 3.40
N LEU A 10 12.07 -7.70 4.37
CA LEU A 10 11.31 -7.29 5.56
C LEU A 10 10.18 -6.30 5.22
N ARG A 11 10.36 -5.39 4.25
CA ARG A 11 9.26 -4.54 3.73
C ARG A 11 8.17 -5.36 3.04
N TYR A 12 8.55 -6.32 2.20
CA TYR A 12 7.61 -7.24 1.56
C TYR A 12 6.81 -8.02 2.59
N PHE A 13 7.49 -8.53 3.62
CA PHE A 13 6.82 -9.16 4.75
C PHE A 13 5.89 -8.22 5.51
N LEU A 14 6.32 -7.02 5.89
CA LEU A 14 5.48 -6.10 6.64
C LEU A 14 4.22 -5.72 5.83
N ALA A 15 4.38 -5.39 4.55
CA ALA A 15 3.27 -5.09 3.65
C ALA A 15 2.30 -6.28 3.50
N VAL A 16 2.82 -7.51 3.52
CA VAL A 16 2.03 -8.74 3.58
C VAL A 16 1.30 -8.85 4.92
N ALA A 17 2.00 -8.75 6.05
CA ALA A 17 1.44 -8.81 7.41
C ALA A 17 0.29 -7.80 7.63
N GLU A 18 0.47 -6.58 7.15
CA GLU A 18 -0.45 -5.47 7.27
C GLU A 18 -1.61 -5.52 6.27
N ALA A 19 -1.48 -6.26 5.16
CA ALA A 19 -2.52 -6.41 4.15
C ALA A 19 -3.34 -7.71 4.32
N GLY A 20 -2.83 -8.71 5.04
CA GLY A 20 -3.51 -9.99 5.30
C GLY A 20 -3.64 -10.93 4.09
N ASN A 21 -3.44 -10.44 2.87
CA ASN A 21 -3.50 -11.19 1.62
C ASN A 21 -2.30 -10.82 0.72
N PHE A 22 -1.76 -11.80 0.01
CA PHE A 22 -0.60 -11.64 -0.87
C PHE A 22 -0.88 -10.85 -2.15
N SER A 23 -2.07 -10.98 -2.75
CA SER A 23 -2.47 -10.10 -3.85
C SER A 23 -2.54 -8.67 -3.34
N ARG A 24 -3.20 -8.48 -2.19
CA ARG A 24 -3.38 -7.17 -1.57
C ARG A 24 -2.09 -6.48 -1.20
N ALA A 25 -1.13 -7.23 -0.69
CA ALA A 25 0.19 -6.74 -0.38
C ALA A 25 0.96 -6.36 -1.65
N ALA A 26 0.83 -7.15 -2.70
CA ALA A 26 1.42 -6.85 -3.99
C ALA A 26 0.82 -5.59 -4.60
N ASP A 27 -0.50 -5.46 -4.63
CA ASP A 27 -1.17 -4.22 -5.05
C ASP A 27 -0.82 -3.01 -4.15
N ARG A 28 -0.49 -3.24 -2.87
CA ARG A 28 -0.07 -2.19 -1.91
C ARG A 28 1.38 -1.73 -2.11
N LEU A 29 2.23 -2.62 -2.59
CA LEU A 29 3.63 -2.33 -2.97
C LEU A 29 3.72 -1.83 -4.42
N GLY A 30 2.82 -2.34 -5.27
CA GLY A 30 2.63 -2.11 -6.69
C GLY A 30 2.67 -3.36 -7.58
N ILE A 31 3.35 -4.43 -7.16
CA ILE A 31 3.87 -5.45 -8.09
C ILE A 31 2.81 -6.49 -8.39
N SER A 32 3.06 -7.26 -9.45
CA SER A 32 2.39 -8.54 -9.63
C SER A 32 2.51 -9.42 -8.35
N GLN A 33 1.40 -9.99 -7.90
CA GLN A 33 1.33 -10.92 -6.77
C GLN A 33 2.42 -12.00 -6.74
N PRO A 34 2.82 -12.62 -7.87
CA PRO A 34 3.92 -13.59 -7.89
C PRO A 34 5.23 -13.02 -7.33
N SER A 35 5.51 -11.73 -7.50
CA SER A 35 6.74 -11.07 -7.05
C SER A 35 6.75 -10.84 -5.54
N VAL A 36 5.65 -10.37 -4.92
CA VAL A 36 5.55 -10.37 -3.45
C VAL A 36 5.63 -11.79 -2.92
N SER A 37 4.84 -12.70 -3.49
CA SER A 37 4.82 -14.09 -3.07
C SER A 37 6.22 -14.73 -3.15
N GLN A 38 7.04 -14.35 -4.14
CA GLN A 38 8.43 -14.77 -4.24
C GLN A 38 9.34 -14.08 -3.22
N GLN A 39 9.24 -12.76 -3.00
CA GLN A 39 10.04 -12.05 -2.00
C GLN A 39 9.73 -12.51 -0.57
N ILE A 40 8.51 -12.97 -0.28
CA ILE A 40 8.17 -13.67 0.95
C ILE A 40 8.85 -15.04 1.00
N ARG A 41 8.81 -15.85 -0.07
CA ARG A 41 9.53 -17.14 -0.12
C ARG A 41 11.05 -16.97 0.02
N ASP A 42 11.63 -15.91 -0.53
CA ASP A 42 13.06 -15.61 -0.43
C ASP A 42 13.43 -15.16 1.00
N LEU A 43 12.57 -14.36 1.65
CA LEU A 43 12.69 -14.07 3.09
C LEU A 43 12.58 -15.36 3.92
N GLU A 44 11.59 -16.19 3.62
CA GLU A 44 11.29 -17.45 4.28
C GLU A 44 12.44 -18.44 4.13
N ALA A 45 13.16 -18.47 3.01
CA ALA A 45 14.35 -19.29 2.81
C ALA A 45 15.56 -18.74 3.59
N ALA A 46 15.77 -17.43 3.59
CA ALA A 46 16.88 -16.76 4.28
C ALA A 46 16.72 -16.77 5.81
N LEU A 47 15.49 -16.61 6.34
CA LEU A 47 15.16 -16.71 7.76
C LEU A 47 14.81 -18.14 8.22
N ARG A 48 14.38 -19.00 7.29
CA ARG A 48 13.82 -20.35 7.52
C ARG A 48 12.43 -20.37 8.21
N VAL A 49 11.57 -19.33 8.04
CA VAL A 49 10.26 -19.18 8.74
C VAL A 49 9.19 -18.31 7.99
N PRO A 50 7.88 -18.73 7.89
CA PRO A 50 6.78 -18.03 7.20
C PRO A 50 5.83 -17.17 8.05
N LEU A 51 5.18 -16.18 7.40
CA LEU A 51 4.83 -14.94 8.12
C LEU A 51 3.45 -14.22 7.91
N VAL A 52 2.74 -14.16 6.76
CA VAL A 52 1.29 -13.70 6.79
C VAL A 52 0.37 -14.71 7.43
N PRO A 53 0.48 -15.99 7.02
CA PRO A 53 -0.27 -17.07 7.64
C PRO A 53 0.08 -17.23 9.13
N ARG A 54 1.13 -16.53 9.61
CA ARG A 54 1.48 -16.46 11.03
C ARG A 54 0.59 -15.50 11.83
N LEU A 55 0.20 -14.32 11.33
CA LEU A 55 -0.74 -13.47 12.09
C LEU A 55 -2.14 -14.10 12.13
N ILE A 56 -2.61 -14.56 10.97
CA ILE A 56 -3.85 -15.34 10.85
C ILE A 56 -3.78 -16.61 11.72
N GLY A 57 -2.66 -17.32 11.66
CA GLY A 57 -2.43 -18.56 12.43
C GLY A 57 -2.30 -18.35 13.94
N LEU A 58 -1.69 -17.24 14.38
CA LEU A 58 -1.62 -16.86 15.80
C LEU A 58 -3.02 -16.53 16.32
N PHE A 59 -3.78 -15.69 15.62
CA PHE A 59 -5.15 -15.35 16.00
C PHE A 59 -6.07 -16.59 16.02
N ALA A 60 -6.00 -17.45 15.00
CA ALA A 60 -6.77 -18.69 14.94
C ALA A 60 -6.35 -19.71 16.02
N ALA A 61 -5.08 -19.72 16.44
CA ALA A 61 -4.60 -20.57 17.53
C ALA A 61 -5.01 -20.04 18.92
N GLU A 62 -5.02 -18.72 19.12
CA GLU A 62 -5.47 -18.08 20.36
C GLU A 62 -7.00 -18.07 20.49
N HIS A 63 -7.73 -18.09 19.37
CA HIS A 63 -9.19 -18.01 19.31
C HIS A 63 -9.82 -19.10 18.39
N PRO A 64 -9.67 -20.40 18.71
CA PRO A 64 -10.10 -21.50 17.85
C PRO A 64 -11.62 -21.63 17.64
N ALA A 65 -12.43 -20.85 18.37
CA ALA A 65 -13.88 -20.77 18.20
C ALA A 65 -14.32 -19.72 17.18
N ILE A 66 -13.41 -18.86 16.70
CA ILE A 66 -13.72 -17.80 15.72
C ILE A 66 -13.39 -18.31 14.31
N ASN A 67 -14.39 -18.34 13.43
CA ASN A 67 -14.17 -18.59 12.01
C ASN A 67 -13.69 -17.31 11.32
N LEU A 68 -12.39 -17.21 11.03
CA LEU A 68 -11.78 -16.04 10.41
C LEU A 68 -11.88 -16.12 8.88
N VAL A 69 -12.56 -15.15 8.26
CA VAL A 69 -12.59 -14.92 6.81
C VAL A 69 -11.79 -13.66 6.50
N VAL A 70 -10.93 -13.72 5.48
CA VAL A 70 -10.08 -12.59 5.07
C VAL A 70 -10.32 -12.29 3.60
N GLU A 71 -10.79 -11.09 3.31
CA GLU A 71 -11.07 -10.62 1.96
C GLU A 71 -10.18 -9.44 1.55
N GLU A 72 -9.98 -9.33 0.24
CA GLU A 72 -9.26 -8.24 -0.40
C GLU A 72 -10.22 -7.47 -1.30
N ILE A 73 -10.52 -6.24 -0.88
CA ILE A 73 -11.42 -5.32 -1.56
C ILE A 73 -10.91 -3.88 -1.40
N SER A 74 -11.38 -2.97 -2.25
CA SER A 74 -10.98 -1.56 -2.19
C SER A 74 -11.43 -0.87 -0.89
N SER A 75 -10.74 0.18 -0.44
CA SER A 75 -11.13 0.91 0.78
C SER A 75 -12.56 1.48 0.73
N THR A 76 -13.06 1.82 -0.47
CA THR A 76 -14.46 2.24 -0.65
C THR A 76 -15.43 1.07 -0.39
N GLU A 77 -15.10 -0.13 -0.86
CA GLU A 77 -15.94 -1.32 -0.65
C GLU A 77 -15.84 -1.83 0.80
N ILE A 78 -14.72 -1.61 1.49
CA ILE A 78 -14.60 -1.88 2.93
C ILE A 78 -15.59 -1.02 3.73
N GLU A 79 -15.68 0.29 3.43
CA GLU A 79 -16.65 1.17 4.10
C GLU A 79 -18.09 0.68 3.85
N THR A 80 -18.45 0.37 2.61
CA THR A 80 -19.77 -0.22 2.26
C THR A 80 -20.04 -1.54 3.00
N ALA A 81 -19.08 -2.48 3.01
CA ALA A 81 -19.24 -3.80 3.62
C ALA A 81 -19.38 -3.72 5.15
N LEU A 82 -18.72 -2.77 5.80
CA LEU A 82 -18.90 -2.48 7.23
C LEU A 82 -20.29 -1.89 7.52
N GLU A 83 -20.74 -0.91 6.72
CA GLU A 83 -22.08 -0.30 6.90
C GLU A 83 -23.23 -1.28 6.65
N GLU A 84 -23.05 -2.21 5.70
CA GLU A 84 -24.02 -3.27 5.39
C GLU A 84 -23.93 -4.49 6.34
N GLY A 85 -22.98 -4.50 7.28
CA GLY A 85 -22.77 -5.62 8.21
C GLY A 85 -22.28 -6.91 7.54
N ARG A 86 -21.69 -6.83 6.33
CA ARG A 86 -21.03 -7.94 5.63
C ARG A 86 -19.61 -8.20 6.14
N MET A 87 -19.02 -7.23 6.84
CA MET A 87 -17.66 -7.28 7.38
C MET A 87 -17.66 -6.70 8.80
N ASP A 88 -16.93 -7.33 9.73
CA ASP A 88 -16.81 -6.85 11.11
C ASP A 88 -15.68 -5.83 11.30
N VAL A 89 -14.56 -6.01 10.58
CA VAL A 89 -13.34 -5.21 10.72
C VAL A 89 -12.70 -4.94 9.36
N GLY A 90 -12.49 -3.66 9.05
CA GLY A 90 -11.82 -3.21 7.83
C GLY A 90 -10.42 -2.67 8.10
N LEU A 91 -9.43 -3.15 7.34
CA LEU A 91 -8.10 -2.55 7.28
C LEU A 91 -7.96 -1.75 5.98
N GLY A 92 -7.64 -0.45 6.04
CA GLY A 92 -7.55 0.40 4.86
C GLY A 92 -7.11 1.83 5.14
N PHE A 93 -7.01 2.63 4.08
CA PHE A 93 -6.71 4.05 4.16
C PHE A 93 -8.00 4.86 4.35
N VAL A 94 -8.04 5.70 5.37
CA VAL A 94 -9.19 6.58 5.64
C VAL A 94 -9.22 7.69 4.59
N THR A 95 -10.24 7.70 3.73
CA THR A 95 -10.48 8.79 2.76
C THR A 95 -11.82 9.49 2.94
N ARG A 96 -12.73 8.90 3.71
CA ARG A 96 -13.99 9.50 4.10
C ARG A 96 -14.26 9.17 5.56
N HIS A 97 -15.10 9.98 6.19
CA HIS A 97 -15.62 9.71 7.51
C HIS A 97 -17.12 9.44 7.37
N SER A 98 -17.52 8.16 7.39
CA SER A 98 -18.91 7.84 7.71
C SER A 98 -19.15 8.12 9.20
N PRO A 99 -20.26 8.77 9.57
CA PRO A 99 -20.64 8.92 10.97
C PRO A 99 -21.05 7.59 11.62
N ASN A 100 -21.29 6.54 10.83
CA ASN A 100 -21.72 5.22 11.29
C ASN A 100 -20.54 4.29 11.64
N LEU A 101 -19.32 4.64 11.23
CA LEU A 101 -18.13 3.81 11.39
C LEU A 101 -17.19 4.36 12.46
N ARG A 102 -16.69 3.48 13.33
CA ARG A 102 -15.57 3.80 14.22
C ARG A 102 -14.26 3.55 13.48
N TYR A 103 -13.40 4.56 13.44
CA TYR A 103 -12.05 4.47 12.87
C TYR A 103 -11.02 4.46 14.00
N GLU A 104 -9.98 3.64 13.86
CA GLU A 104 -8.82 3.62 14.77
C GLU A 104 -7.53 3.64 13.94
N ARG A 105 -6.56 4.46 14.35
CA ARG A 105 -5.30 4.63 13.61
C ARG A 105 -4.28 3.59 14.06
N LEU A 106 -3.96 2.64 13.19
CA LEU A 106 -2.91 1.65 13.42
C LEU A 106 -1.50 2.23 13.21
N CYS A 107 -1.29 2.97 12.12
CA CYS A 107 -0.02 3.59 11.77
C CYS A 107 -0.20 4.86 10.93
N THR A 108 0.90 5.52 10.61
CA THR A 108 1.00 6.56 9.58
C THR A 108 2.05 6.14 8.57
N ASP A 109 1.81 6.45 7.30
CA ASP A 109 2.73 6.20 6.19
C ASP A 109 2.99 7.53 5.46
N GLU A 110 4.15 7.66 4.82
CA GLU A 110 4.60 8.90 4.17
C GLU A 110 4.58 8.76 2.64
N PHE A 111 3.95 9.72 1.95
CA PHE A 111 4.03 9.80 0.50
C PHE A 111 5.43 10.23 0.06
N ALA A 112 6.17 9.31 -0.58
CA ALA A 112 7.42 9.62 -1.25
C ALA A 112 7.18 10.04 -2.71
N PHE A 113 7.88 11.08 -3.16
CA PHE A 113 7.94 11.43 -4.58
C PHE A 113 9.15 10.74 -5.22
N ILE A 114 8.91 9.87 -6.21
CA ILE A 114 9.93 9.11 -6.92
C ILE A 114 10.41 9.92 -8.13
N ILE A 115 11.72 9.98 -8.33
CA ILE A 115 12.37 10.67 -9.44
C ILE A 115 13.51 9.81 -10.00
N SER A 116 13.79 9.95 -11.29
CA SER A 116 15.00 9.38 -11.91
C SER A 116 16.26 10.00 -11.29
N GLU A 117 17.34 9.23 -11.20
CA GLU A 117 18.67 9.73 -10.82
C GLU A 117 19.19 10.83 -11.78
N GLU A 118 18.70 10.86 -13.02
CA GLU A 118 19.01 11.90 -14.01
C GLU A 118 18.17 13.18 -13.83
N HIS A 119 17.18 13.19 -12.92
CA HIS A 119 16.29 14.34 -12.74
C HIS A 119 17.00 15.52 -12.06
N GLN A 120 16.61 16.75 -12.42
CA GLN A 120 17.15 17.99 -11.83
C GLN A 120 16.99 18.08 -10.29
N TRP A 121 16.11 17.26 -9.70
CA TRP A 121 15.90 17.19 -8.26
C TRP A 121 16.63 16.04 -7.55
N ALA A 122 17.35 15.16 -8.27
CA ALA A 122 18.00 13.99 -7.69
C ALA A 122 19.04 14.33 -6.60
N THR A 123 19.62 15.52 -6.65
CA THR A 123 20.58 16.03 -5.66
C THR A 123 19.94 16.78 -4.48
N ARG A 124 18.61 16.95 -4.49
CA ARG A 124 17.87 17.75 -3.51
C ARG A 124 17.19 16.86 -2.48
N ARG A 125 17.30 17.23 -1.20
CA ARG A 125 16.59 16.54 -0.10
C ARG A 125 15.15 17.00 0.10
N ILE A 126 14.82 18.20 -0.39
CA ILE A 126 13.50 18.83 -0.29
C ILE A 126 13.26 19.64 -1.58
N ILE A 127 12.04 19.54 -2.12
CA ILE A 127 11.50 20.41 -3.18
C ILE A 127 10.32 21.20 -2.61
N ASP A 128 10.09 22.41 -3.08
CA ASP A 128 8.84 23.12 -2.79
C ASP A 128 7.71 22.50 -3.63
N PHE A 129 6.54 22.29 -3.03
CA PHE A 129 5.43 21.63 -3.71
C PHE A 129 4.93 22.39 -4.95
N SER A 130 5.13 23.72 -5.00
CA SER A 130 4.81 24.53 -6.18
C SER A 130 5.68 24.22 -7.39
N GLU A 131 6.88 23.65 -7.21
CA GLU A 131 7.79 23.25 -8.30
C GLU A 131 7.22 22.09 -9.14
N LEU A 132 6.24 21.33 -8.63
CA LEU A 132 5.51 20.31 -9.38
C LEU A 132 4.53 20.89 -10.42
N HIS A 133 4.36 22.22 -10.49
CA HIS A 133 3.44 22.85 -11.43
C HIS A 133 3.97 22.76 -12.88
N GLN A 134 3.16 22.21 -13.79
CA GLN A 134 3.52 21.79 -15.17
C GLN A 134 4.56 20.65 -15.30
N GLU A 135 5.14 20.14 -14.20
CA GLU A 135 6.13 19.07 -14.28
C GLU A 135 5.54 17.74 -14.77
N ARG A 136 6.36 16.96 -15.49
CA ARG A 136 5.91 15.73 -16.15
C ARG A 136 5.82 14.59 -15.15
N LEU A 137 4.61 14.07 -14.94
CA LEU A 137 4.34 13.05 -13.92
C LEU A 137 3.75 11.77 -14.52
N LEU A 138 4.31 10.62 -14.13
CA LEU A 138 3.64 9.32 -14.21
C LEU A 138 2.80 9.14 -12.94
N GLN A 139 1.57 8.65 -13.07
CA GLN A 139 0.60 8.74 -11.98
C GLN A 139 -0.30 7.49 -11.91
N LEU A 140 -0.91 7.22 -10.75
CA LEU A 140 -1.87 6.14 -10.58
C LEU A 140 -3.26 6.53 -11.12
N PRO A 141 -4.08 5.59 -11.62
CA PRO A 141 -5.47 5.87 -12.02
C PRO A 141 -6.34 6.43 -10.88
N ASP A 142 -7.41 7.15 -11.21
CA ASP A 142 -8.33 7.79 -10.26
C ASP A 142 -9.08 6.82 -9.32
N SER A 143 -9.15 5.54 -9.69
CA SER A 143 -9.65 4.45 -8.85
C SER A 143 -8.80 4.19 -7.60
N PHE A 144 -7.52 4.58 -7.61
CA PHE A 144 -6.63 4.42 -6.46
C PHE A 144 -6.84 5.52 -5.42
N VAL A 145 -7.00 5.13 -4.17
CA VAL A 145 -7.07 6.05 -3.02
C VAL A 145 -5.89 7.05 -3.02
N MET A 146 -4.68 6.57 -3.30
CA MET A 146 -3.46 7.38 -3.35
C MET A 146 -3.51 8.47 -4.43
N ARG A 147 -4.14 8.20 -5.58
CA ARG A 147 -4.38 9.21 -6.61
C ARG A 147 -5.31 10.30 -6.10
N ARG A 148 -6.44 9.92 -5.49
CA ARG A 148 -7.42 10.88 -4.95
C ARG A 148 -6.80 11.80 -3.89
N MET A 149 -5.98 11.24 -2.99
CA MET A 149 -5.21 12.02 -2.01
C MET A 149 -4.24 12.99 -2.69
N THR A 150 -3.48 12.52 -3.69
CA THR A 150 -2.51 13.36 -4.43
C THR A 150 -3.21 14.49 -5.21
N ASP A 151 -4.34 14.22 -5.85
CA ASP A 151 -5.15 15.20 -6.57
C ASP A 151 -5.75 16.25 -5.63
N GLU A 152 -6.10 15.86 -4.39
CA GLU A 152 -6.59 16.78 -3.36
C GLU A 152 -5.48 17.72 -2.84
N ILE A 153 -4.28 17.19 -2.59
CA ILE A 153 -3.11 18.00 -2.22
C ILE A 153 -2.77 18.97 -3.38
N CYS A 154 -2.72 18.49 -4.63
CA CYS A 154 -2.51 19.33 -5.81
C CYS A 154 -3.53 20.48 -5.88
N ARG A 155 -4.82 20.17 -5.67
CA ARG A 155 -5.91 21.16 -5.69
C ARG A 155 -5.76 22.22 -4.59
N ASN A 156 -5.48 21.80 -3.36
CA ASN A 156 -5.37 22.69 -2.21
C ASN A 156 -4.17 23.65 -2.35
N HIS A 157 -3.07 23.19 -2.95
CA HIS A 157 -1.88 24.00 -3.23
C HIS A 157 -1.90 24.71 -4.60
N HIS A 158 -2.99 24.61 -5.37
CA HIS A 158 -3.15 25.21 -6.71
C HIS A 158 -2.10 24.71 -7.75
N VAL A 159 -1.54 23.52 -7.51
CA VAL A 159 -0.55 22.87 -8.37
C VAL A 159 -1.24 22.00 -9.41
N ARG A 160 -0.71 21.99 -10.64
CA ARG A 160 -1.23 21.16 -11.74
C ARG A 160 -0.05 20.52 -12.47
N PRO A 161 0.37 19.31 -12.07
CA PRO A 161 1.37 18.54 -12.81
C PRO A 161 0.80 18.13 -14.17
N ARG A 162 1.69 17.91 -15.14
CA ARG A 162 1.33 17.36 -16.45
C ARG A 162 1.40 15.84 -16.39
N ILE A 163 0.25 15.19 -16.20
CA ILE A 163 0.17 13.73 -16.28
C ILE A 163 0.52 13.28 -17.71
N VAL A 164 1.55 12.46 -17.86
CA VAL A 164 2.02 11.97 -19.18
C VAL A 164 1.69 10.51 -19.45
N ALA A 165 1.45 9.72 -18.40
CA ALA A 165 0.82 8.41 -18.48
C ALA A 165 0.19 8.06 -17.13
N GLU A 166 -0.80 7.18 -17.14
CA GLU A 166 -1.36 6.56 -15.95
C GLU A 166 -0.98 5.08 -15.93
N ILE A 167 -0.50 4.58 -14.79
CA ILE A 167 0.05 3.23 -14.63
C ILE A 167 -0.55 2.61 -13.36
N ASN A 168 -1.13 1.42 -13.48
CA ASN A 168 -1.86 0.72 -12.41
C ASN A 168 -1.01 -0.27 -11.60
N ALA A 169 0.33 -0.18 -11.69
CA ALA A 169 1.30 -1.00 -10.97
C ALA A 169 2.44 -0.10 -10.46
N ILE A 170 2.61 0.01 -9.13
CA ILE A 170 3.40 1.08 -8.51
C ILE A 170 4.92 0.92 -8.75
N GLU A 171 5.50 -0.29 -8.81
CA GLU A 171 6.93 -0.50 -9.15
C GLU A 171 7.17 -0.66 -10.65
N THR A 172 6.16 -0.42 -11.50
CA THR A 172 6.45 -0.02 -12.89
C THR A 172 6.78 1.50 -12.95
N LEU A 173 6.74 2.20 -11.80
CA LEU A 173 7.24 3.56 -11.59
C LEU A 173 8.62 3.59 -10.89
N LEU A 174 9.20 2.42 -10.58
CA LEU A 174 10.53 2.24 -9.94
C LEU A 174 11.55 1.64 -10.92
#